data_AF-A0A7S2I7T8-F1
#
_entry.id   AF-A0A7S2I7T8-F1
#
_cell.length_a   1.000
_cell.length_b   1.000
_cell.length_c   1.000
_cell.angle_alpha   90.00
_cell.angle_beta   90.00
_cell.angle_gamma   90.00
#
_symmetry.space_group_name_H-M   'P 1'
#
loop_
_entity.id
_entity.type
_entity.pdbx_description
1 polymer ?
#
loop_
_entity_poly.entity_id
_entity_poly.type
_entity_poly.pdbx_seq_one_letter_code
_entity_poly.pdbx_strand_id
1 'polypeptide(L)'
;QEMDWNKKGVLTAADFSGGENQDITALLKNCVDEATVHKVLGEGPINLVRFLELMCEDDCRGHEDATKALLKDGRYVVEQVREVIAFRGWVFEEMPKEEQPIRRRIDALEAEVKHWRMISRGRVREREVDRGPACVGSTH
;
A
#
# COMPACT_ATOMS: atom_id res chain seq x y z
N GLN A 1 20.96 16.47 13.98
CA GLN A 1 20.26 15.19 14.25
C GLN A 1 21.01 14.05 13.57
N GLU A 2 21.23 12.95 14.28
CA GLU A 2 21.79 11.72 13.71
C GLU A 2 20.68 10.99 12.94
N MET A 3 20.84 10.81 11.64
CA MET A 3 20.01 9.87 10.88
C MET A 3 20.32 8.45 11.37
N ASP A 4 19.30 7.60 11.55
CA ASP A 4 19.56 6.19 11.84
C ASP A 4 20.35 5.54 10.68
N TRP A 5 20.96 4.38 10.95
CA TRP A 5 21.75 3.63 9.95
C TRP A 5 20.93 3.18 8.72
N ASN A 6 19.59 3.30 8.77
CA ASN A 6 18.67 3.06 7.66
C ASN A 6 18.25 4.35 6.93
N LYS A 7 18.88 5.50 7.23
CA LYS A 7 18.51 6.84 6.74
C LYS A 7 17.07 7.26 7.09
N LYS A 8 16.48 6.69 8.14
CA LYS A 8 15.20 7.09 8.70
C LYS A 8 15.44 8.03 9.86
N GLY A 9 15.45 9.34 9.55
CA GLY A 9 15.33 10.39 10.56
C GLY A 9 13.87 10.58 10.96
N VAL A 10 13.63 10.85 12.24
CA VAL A 10 12.35 11.40 12.69
C VAL A 10 12.42 12.91 12.51
N LEU A 11 11.52 13.48 11.71
CA LEU A 11 11.44 14.92 11.53
C LEU A 11 10.47 15.48 12.58
N THR A 12 10.89 16.58 13.19
CA THR A 12 10.10 17.36 14.15
C THR A 12 9.44 18.54 13.45
N ALA A 13 8.45 19.17 14.10
CA ALA A 13 7.84 20.38 13.57
C ALA A 13 8.88 21.50 13.38
N ALA A 14 9.82 21.61 14.33
CA ALA A 14 10.96 22.52 14.24
C ALA A 14 11.76 22.33 12.94
N ASP A 15 11.99 21.09 12.50
CA ASP A 15 12.74 20.79 11.27
C ASP A 15 12.03 21.33 10.01
N PHE A 16 10.70 21.34 9.99
CA PHE A 16 9.90 21.91 8.89
C PHE A 16 9.85 23.44 8.91
N SER A 17 9.95 24.04 10.10
CA SER A 17 10.16 25.50 10.23
C SER A 17 11.63 25.91 10.09
N GLY A 18 12.50 24.98 9.67
CA GLY A 18 13.91 25.19 9.31
C GLY A 18 14.93 24.97 10.44
N GLY A 19 14.57 24.22 11.48
CA GLY A 19 15.44 23.73 12.54
C GLY A 19 15.60 24.66 13.74
N GLU A 20 16.30 24.15 14.77
CA GLU A 20 16.64 24.92 15.98
C GLU A 20 17.77 25.93 15.70
N ASN A 21 17.74 27.08 16.39
CA ASN A 21 18.76 28.16 16.33
C ASN A 21 18.80 28.99 15.04
N GLN A 22 17.65 29.40 14.54
CA GLN A 22 17.58 30.32 13.40
C GLN A 22 17.94 31.75 13.77
N ASP A 23 18.69 32.43 12.90
CA ASP A 23 18.84 33.88 12.97
C ASP A 23 17.53 34.58 12.54
N ILE A 24 17.40 35.86 12.87
CA ILE A 24 16.20 36.67 12.53
C ILE A 24 15.94 36.67 11.02
N THR A 25 17.01 36.63 10.22
CA THR A 25 16.97 36.64 8.76
C THR A 25 16.43 35.33 8.18
N ALA A 26 16.77 34.19 8.78
CA ALA A 26 16.29 32.85 8.45
C ALA A 26 14.83 32.69 8.87
N LEU A 27 14.48 33.20 10.05
CA LEU A 27 13.10 33.20 10.54
C LEU A 27 12.16 33.97 9.58
N LEU A 28 12.62 35.11 9.05
CA LEU A 28 11.87 35.91 8.06
C LEU A 28 11.81 35.27 6.67
N LYS A 29 12.71 34.33 6.35
CA LYS A 29 12.72 33.61 5.07
C LYS A 29 11.84 32.36 5.09
N ASN A 30 11.56 31.81 6.26
CA ASN A 30 10.69 30.65 6.37
C ASN A 30 9.22 31.07 6.20
N CYS A 31 8.55 30.51 5.20
CA CYS A 31 7.14 30.79 4.97
C CYS A 31 6.22 30.16 6.02
N VAL A 32 6.71 29.24 6.83
CA VAL A 32 5.89 28.44 7.75
C VAL A 32 6.54 28.43 9.13
N ASP A 33 5.79 28.87 10.14
CA ASP A 33 6.20 28.81 11.55
C ASP A 33 5.86 27.43 12.17
N GLU A 34 6.56 27.09 13.26
CA GLU A 34 6.40 25.81 13.95
C GLU A 34 4.97 25.57 14.46
N ALA A 35 4.30 26.64 14.92
CA ALA A 35 2.91 26.57 15.39
C ALA A 35 1.94 26.18 14.26
N THR A 36 2.15 26.69 13.05
CA THR A 36 1.39 26.33 11.85
C THR A 36 1.67 24.88 11.47
N VAL A 37 2.93 24.44 11.53
CA VAL A 37 3.29 23.04 11.30
C VAL A 37 2.55 22.13 12.29
N HIS A 38 2.56 22.44 13.58
CA HIS A 38 1.80 21.66 14.58
C HIS A 38 0.29 21.67 14.34
N LYS A 39 -0.28 22.82 13.94
CA LYS A 39 -1.71 22.93 13.68
C LYS A 39 -2.14 22.10 12.47
N VAL A 40 -1.28 21.96 11.45
CA VAL A 40 -1.57 21.18 10.24
C VAL A 40 -1.25 19.70 10.45
N LEU A 41 -0.18 19.38 11.18
CA LEU A 41 0.36 18.02 11.26
C LEU A 41 -0.01 17.26 12.54
N GLY A 42 -0.50 17.97 13.56
CA GLY A 42 -0.86 17.41 14.86
C GLY A 42 0.31 17.34 15.84
N GLU A 43 0.06 16.75 17.01
CA GLU A 43 1.08 16.48 18.02
C GLU A 43 1.64 15.06 17.81
N GLY A 44 2.83 14.96 17.23
CA GLY A 44 3.53 13.69 17.07
C GLY A 44 4.76 13.76 16.17
N PRO A 45 5.70 12.80 16.30
CA PRO A 45 6.84 12.69 15.41
C PRO A 45 6.40 12.36 13.98
N ILE A 46 6.95 13.07 12.99
CA ILE A 46 6.61 12.88 11.59
C ILE A 46 7.78 12.16 10.93
N ASN A 47 7.55 10.93 10.51
CA ASN A 47 8.56 10.24 9.71
C ASN A 47 8.55 10.76 8.26
N LEU A 48 9.64 10.53 7.54
CA LEU A 48 9.79 10.96 6.14
C LEU A 48 8.63 10.48 5.24
N VAL A 49 8.14 9.27 5.45
CA VAL A 49 7.01 8.72 4.67
C VAL A 49 5.76 9.57 4.88
N ARG A 50 5.45 9.89 6.14
CA ARG A 50 4.33 10.73 6.50
C ARG A 50 4.49 12.15 5.96
N PHE A 51 5.70 12.70 5.94
CA PHE A 51 5.97 14.00 5.33
C PHE A 51 5.70 14.01 3.82
N LEU A 52 6.20 13.02 3.09
CA LEU A 52 5.97 12.91 1.65
C LEU A 52 4.49 12.74 1.33
N GLU A 53 3.74 12.01 2.15
CA GLU A 53 2.28 11.89 2.05
C GLU A 53 1.55 13.24 2.18
N LEU A 54 2.09 14.20 2.95
CA LEU A 54 1.48 15.51 3.19
C LEU A 54 1.73 16.51 2.04
N MET A 55 2.71 16.23 1.17
CA MET A 55 3.12 17.12 0.09
C MET A 55 2.47 16.76 -1.26
N CYS A 56 1.61 15.74 -1.32
CA CYS A 56 0.90 15.35 -2.54
C CYS A 56 -0.31 16.27 -2.80
N GLU A 57 -0.34 16.96 -3.95
CA GLU A 57 -1.38 17.92 -4.33
C GLU A 57 -2.79 17.32 -4.51
N ASP A 58 -2.90 16.03 -4.83
CA ASP A 58 -4.16 15.38 -5.22
C ASP A 58 -4.87 14.61 -4.09
N ASP A 59 -4.52 14.86 -2.82
CA ASP A 59 -5.06 14.16 -1.63
C ASP A 59 -4.91 12.61 -1.69
N CYS A 60 -4.17 12.09 -2.67
CA CYS A 60 -3.84 10.67 -2.83
C CYS A 60 -2.49 10.40 -2.16
N ARG A 61 -2.55 10.03 -0.88
CA ARG A 61 -1.38 9.92 0.00
C ARG A 61 -0.70 8.57 -0.15
N GLY A 62 0.14 8.40 -1.16
CA GLY A 62 0.92 7.17 -1.32
C GLY A 62 2.22 7.38 -2.09
N HIS A 63 3.34 6.98 -1.50
CA HIS A 63 4.58 6.68 -2.22
C HIS A 63 4.33 5.58 -3.26
N GLU A 64 5.22 5.40 -4.25
CA GLU A 64 5.10 4.32 -5.26
C GLU A 64 4.98 2.91 -4.65
N ASP A 65 5.43 2.74 -3.41
CA ASP A 65 5.38 1.49 -2.63
C ASP A 65 4.31 1.50 -1.52
N ALA A 66 3.45 2.54 -1.48
CA ALA A 66 2.44 2.62 -0.45
C ALA A 66 1.38 1.54 -0.67
N THR A 67 1.11 0.77 0.39
CA THR A 67 0.00 -0.19 0.42
C THR A 67 -1.23 0.37 1.13
N LYS A 68 -1.12 1.58 1.70
CA LYS A 68 -2.19 2.30 2.40
C LYS A 68 -2.11 3.78 2.07
N ALA A 69 -3.27 4.42 1.91
CA ALA A 69 -3.39 5.85 1.68
C ALA A 69 -4.55 6.42 2.50
N LEU A 70 -4.37 7.63 3.02
CA LEU A 70 -5.39 8.36 3.79
C LEU A 70 -6.03 9.42 2.89
N LEU A 71 -7.36 9.35 2.74
CA LEU A 71 -8.14 10.31 1.97
C LEU A 71 -8.43 11.58 2.78
N LYS A 72 -8.87 12.63 2.08
CA LYS A 72 -9.26 13.94 2.65
C LYS A 72 -10.31 13.85 3.75
N ASP A 73 -11.23 12.90 3.63
CA ASP A 73 -12.32 12.69 4.60
C ASP A 73 -11.90 11.90 5.84
N GLY A 74 -10.60 11.57 5.97
CA GLY A 74 -10.06 10.82 7.09
C GLY A 74 -10.19 9.31 6.96
N ARG A 75 -10.76 8.79 5.86
CA ARG A 75 -10.85 7.35 5.61
C ARG A 75 -9.57 6.83 4.97
N TYR A 76 -9.21 5.60 5.32
CA TYR A 76 -8.10 4.90 4.70
C TYR A 76 -8.57 4.07 3.51
N VAL A 77 -7.77 4.06 2.45
CA VAL A 77 -7.81 3.06 1.40
C VAL A 77 -6.56 2.21 1.47
N VAL A 78 -6.71 0.93 1.15
CA VAL A 78 -5.64 -0.06 1.12
C VAL A 78 -5.53 -0.64 -0.27
N GLU A 79 -4.32 -0.90 -0.69
CA GLU A 79 -4.08 -1.63 -1.93
C GLU A 79 -4.56 -3.07 -1.74
N GLN A 80 -5.39 -3.53 -2.65
CA GLN A 80 -5.85 -4.89 -2.72
C GLN A 80 -5.39 -5.56 -4.01
N VAL A 81 -4.72 -6.69 -3.84
CA VAL A 81 -4.34 -7.61 -4.91
C VAL A 81 -5.21 -8.86 -4.81
N ARG A 82 -5.92 -9.18 -5.89
CA ARG A 82 -6.75 -10.38 -6.06
C ARG A 82 -6.27 -11.17 -7.27
N GLU A 83 -5.30 -12.05 -7.05
CA GLU A 83 -4.62 -12.82 -8.10
C GLU A 83 -5.57 -13.68 -8.95
N VAL A 84 -6.65 -14.19 -8.34
CA VAL A 84 -7.60 -15.08 -9.01
C VAL A 84 -8.20 -14.42 -10.25
N ILE A 85 -8.49 -13.12 -10.14
CA ILE A 85 -9.12 -12.30 -11.18
C ILE A 85 -8.16 -11.26 -11.78
N ALA A 86 -6.86 -11.36 -11.49
CA ALA A 86 -5.82 -10.41 -11.92
C ALA A 86 -6.18 -8.94 -11.59
N PHE A 87 -6.84 -8.71 -10.47
CA PHE A 87 -7.23 -7.37 -10.03
C PHE A 87 -6.17 -6.81 -9.08
N ARG A 88 -5.78 -5.55 -9.32
CA ARG A 88 -4.95 -4.73 -8.44
C ARG A 88 -5.58 -3.35 -8.38
N GLY A 89 -5.93 -2.88 -7.19
CA GLY A 89 -6.58 -1.58 -7.02
C GLY A 89 -6.76 -1.20 -5.56
N TRP A 90 -7.26 0.01 -5.33
CA TRP A 90 -7.44 0.59 -4.00
C TRP A 90 -8.88 0.39 -3.51
N VAL A 91 -9.04 0.02 -2.24
CA VAL A 91 -10.35 -0.20 -1.61
C VAL A 91 -10.36 0.40 -0.21
N PHE A 92 -11.52 0.80 0.31
CA PHE A 92 -11.59 1.29 1.69
C PHE A 92 -11.14 0.23 2.70
N GLU A 93 -10.32 0.65 3.67
CA GLU A 93 -9.91 -0.19 4.80
C GLU A 93 -11.14 -0.60 5.61
N GLU A 94 -11.95 0.39 5.99
CA GLU A 94 -13.26 0.18 6.57
C GLU A 94 -14.33 0.20 5.48
N MET A 95 -14.82 -0.99 5.15
CA MET A 95 -15.80 -1.18 4.09
C MET A 95 -17.16 -0.59 4.46
N PRO A 96 -17.73 0.31 3.63
CA PRO A 96 -19.09 0.80 3.81
C PRO A 96 -20.10 -0.36 3.88
N LYS A 97 -21.16 -0.20 4.68
CA LYS A 97 -22.16 -1.27 4.91
C LYS A 97 -22.85 -1.71 3.62
N GLU A 98 -22.98 -0.77 2.69
CA GLU A 98 -23.61 -0.92 1.38
C GLU A 98 -22.78 -1.81 0.45
N GLU A 99 -21.45 -1.80 0.59
CA GLU A 99 -20.52 -2.57 -0.26
C GLU A 99 -20.24 -3.98 0.28
N GLN A 100 -20.52 -4.24 1.56
CA GLN A 100 -20.25 -5.55 2.16
C GLN A 100 -20.91 -6.73 1.43
N PRO A 101 -22.17 -6.65 0.96
CA PRO A 101 -22.79 -7.74 0.22
C PRO A 101 -22.09 -8.04 -1.11
N ILE A 102 -21.67 -6.98 -1.82
CA ILE A 102 -20.94 -7.11 -3.10
C ILE A 102 -19.61 -7.80 -2.84
N ARG A 103 -18.90 -7.38 -1.79
CA ARG A 103 -17.61 -7.96 -1.42
C ARG A 103 -17.70 -9.45 -1.09
N ARG A 104 -18.66 -9.84 -0.26
CA ARG A 104 -18.90 -11.24 0.09
C ARG A 104 -19.18 -12.09 -1.14
N ARG A 105 -19.89 -11.54 -2.13
CA ARG A 105 -20.15 -12.21 -3.40
C ARG A 105 -18.87 -12.41 -4.21
N ILE A 106 -18.01 -11.40 -4.30
CA ILE A 106 -16.71 -11.52 -4.97
C ILE A 106 -15.85 -12.58 -4.27
N ASP A 107 -15.82 -12.58 -2.93
CA ASP A 107 -15.04 -13.55 -2.16
C ASP A 107 -15.54 -14.99 -2.36
N ALA A 108 -16.86 -15.19 -2.44
CA ALA A 108 -17.45 -16.48 -2.77
C ALA A 108 -17.08 -16.95 -4.18
N LEU A 109 -17.14 -16.05 -5.18
CA LEU A 109 -16.71 -16.36 -6.55
C LEU A 109 -15.22 -16.70 -6.62
N GLU A 110 -14.37 -15.99 -5.89
CA GLU A 110 -12.94 -16.31 -5.84
C GLU A 110 -12.67 -17.66 -5.20
N ALA A 111 -13.38 -18.01 -4.14
CA ALA A 111 -13.27 -19.31 -3.50
C ALA A 111 -13.65 -20.43 -4.48
N GLU A 112 -14.72 -20.23 -5.25
CA GLU A 112 -15.15 -21.19 -6.26
C GLU A 112 -14.13 -21.32 -7.40
N VAL A 113 -13.61 -20.21 -7.94
CA VAL A 113 -12.56 -20.26 -8.97
C VAL A 113 -11.29 -20.94 -8.45
N LYS A 114 -10.88 -20.67 -7.21
CA LYS A 114 -9.75 -21.36 -6.56
C LYS A 114 -10.00 -22.87 -6.46
N HIS A 115 -11.20 -23.26 -6.06
CA HIS A 115 -11.60 -24.67 -5.96
C HIS A 115 -11.52 -25.37 -7.32
N TRP A 116 -12.09 -24.79 -8.37
CA TRP A 116 -12.05 -25.38 -9.71
C TRP A 116 -10.63 -25.45 -10.29
N ARG A 117 -9.78 -24.45 -10.04
CA ARG A 117 -8.36 -24.48 -10.42
C ARG A 117 -7.59 -25.60 -9.71
N MET A 118 -7.95 -25.91 -8.46
CA MET A 118 -7.33 -27.02 -7.72
C MET A 118 -7.74 -28.37 -8.32
N ILE A 119 -9.03 -28.57 -8.57
CA ILE A 119 -9.55 -29.81 -9.18
C ILE A 119 -8.94 -30.03 -10.56
N SER A 120 -8.89 -29.00 -11.41
CA SER A 120 -8.36 -29.13 -12.76
C SER A 120 -6.88 -29.51 -12.76
N ARG A 121 -6.06 -28.92 -11.87
CA ARG A 121 -4.65 -29.30 -11.70
C ARG A 121 -4.48 -30.75 -11.22
N GLY A 122 -5.35 -31.21 -10.32
CA GLY A 122 -5.36 -32.62 -9.88
C GLY A 122 -5.62 -33.58 -11.03
N ARG A 123 -6.62 -33.28 -11.88
CA ARG A 123 -6.96 -34.10 -13.06
C ARG A 123 -5.90 -34.08 -14.15
N VAL A 124 -5.16 -32.99 -14.31
CA VAL A 124 -4.02 -32.92 -15.24
C VAL A 124 -2.90 -33.86 -14.78
N ARG A 125 -2.58 -33.87 -13.48
CA ARG A 125 -1.58 -34.79 -12.92
C ARG A 125 -1.98 -36.25 -13.07
N GLU A 126 -3.22 -36.62 -12.80
CA GLU A 126 -3.70 -38.00 -12.99
C GLU A 126 -3.56 -38.46 -14.45
N ARG A 127 -3.88 -37.59 -15.42
CA ARG A 127 -3.72 -37.90 -16.85
C ARG A 127 -2.26 -38.01 -17.31
N GLU A 128 -1.34 -37.29 -16.67
CA GLU A 128 0.11 -37.41 -16.96
C GLU A 128 0.68 -38.72 -16.41
N VAL A 129 0.22 -39.18 -15.25
CA VAL A 129 0.60 -40.48 -14.68
C VAL A 129 0.05 -41.63 -15.52
N ASP A 130 -1.20 -41.52 -15.98
CA ASP A 130 -1.84 -42.54 -16.84
C ASP A 130 -1.25 -42.62 -18.25
N ARG A 131 -0.50 -41.61 -18.71
CA ARG A 131 0.10 -41.64 -20.05
C ARG A 131 1.26 -42.62 -20.20
N GLY A 132 1.78 -43.18 -19.10
CA GLY A 132 2.86 -44.18 -19.12
C GLY A 132 4.14 -43.69 -19.83
N PRO A 133 5.27 -44.42 -19.73
CA PRO A 133 6.44 -44.12 -20.53
C PRO A 133 6.07 -44.31 -22.02
N ALA A 134 6.10 -43.23 -22.79
CA ALA A 134 5.90 -43.29 -24.23
C ALA A 134 6.87 -44.33 -24.80
N CYS A 135 6.32 -45.38 -25.43
CA CYS A 135 7.10 -46.41 -26.10
C CYS A 135 8.02 -45.72 -27.11
N VAL A 136 9.30 -45.60 -26.76
CA VAL A 136 10.33 -45.07 -27.65
C VAL A 136 10.45 -46.10 -28.76
N GLY A 137 9.86 -45.79 -29.92
CA GLY A 137 9.96 -46.62 -31.11
C GLY A 137 11.42 -46.76 -31.51
N SER A 138 11.99 -47.94 -31.29
CA SER A 138 13.30 -48.32 -31.80
C SER A 138 13.18 -48.47 -33.32
N THR A 139 13.51 -47.41 -34.05
CA THR A 139 13.71 -47.48 -35.50
C THR A 139 14.98 -48.27 -35.78
N HIS A 140 14.81 -49.45 -36.38
CA HIS A 140 15.87 -50.23 -37.02
C HIS A 140 16.15 -49.70 -38.43
#